data_AF-A0A7W0ISV7-F1
#
_entry.id   AF-A0A7W0ISV7-F1
#
_cell.length_a   1.000
_cell.length_b   1.000
_cell.length_c   1.000
_cell.angle_alpha   90.00
_cell.angle_beta   90.00
_cell.angle_gamma   90.00
#
_symmetry.space_group_name_H-M   'P 1'
#
loop_
_entity.id
_entity.type
_entity.pdbx_description
1 polymer ?
#
loop_
_entity_poly.entity_id
_entity_poly.type
_entity_poly.pdbx_seq_one_letter_code
_entity_poly.pdbx_strand_id
1 'polypeptide(L)'
;MRSMIWMGWFLLLAGCAIGVNNQKVGGVQVESRELNDLEQLGRMLFFDTALSDPEGQSCDTCHDPDVGWTGPRSDINQGGSVYPGAVHSRFGNRKPPSAAYATPKPCAVLRHGRRAFHWRHFLGWTGHWMADGRTGSGTGTETVSEPRGAQPSRPGDGRQQGVYRGLQ
;
A
#
# COMPACT_ATOMS: atom_id res chain seq x y z
N MET A 1 45.73 -36.03 45.40
CA MET A 1 44.26 -35.87 45.37
C MET A 1 43.93 -34.60 44.60
N ARG A 2 42.96 -34.65 43.66
CA ARG A 2 42.54 -33.60 42.69
C ARG A 2 43.35 -33.56 41.39
N SER A 3 43.03 -34.40 40.39
CA SER A 3 43.28 -34.17 38.94
C SER A 3 42.77 -35.31 38.05
N MET A 4 41.52 -35.80 38.22
CA MET A 4 41.01 -36.94 37.41
C MET A 4 39.55 -36.78 36.96
N ILE A 5 39.06 -35.55 36.76
CA ILE A 5 37.66 -35.32 36.31
C ILE A 5 37.59 -34.66 34.91
N TRP A 6 38.72 -34.30 34.29
CA TRP A 6 38.75 -33.52 33.04
C TRP A 6 38.96 -34.32 31.73
N MET A 7 38.74 -35.64 31.73
CA MET A 7 38.86 -36.48 30.52
C MET A 7 37.60 -37.31 30.20
N GLY A 8 36.49 -37.09 30.91
CA GLY A 8 35.24 -37.84 30.72
C GLY A 8 34.19 -37.17 29.82
N TRP A 9 34.37 -35.91 29.43
CA TRP A 9 33.38 -35.15 28.65
C TRP A 9 33.68 -35.08 27.15
N PHE A 10 34.83 -35.60 26.70
CA PHE A 10 35.25 -35.52 25.29
C PHE A 10 34.94 -36.77 24.45
N LEU A 11 34.31 -37.81 25.02
CA LEU A 11 34.01 -39.08 24.34
C LEU A 11 32.52 -39.45 24.38
N LEU A 12 31.64 -38.45 24.23
CA LEU A 12 30.19 -38.63 23.96
C LEU A 12 29.79 -37.99 22.61
N LEU A 13 30.71 -38.02 21.64
CA LEU A 13 30.53 -37.52 20.27
C LEU A 13 30.66 -38.65 19.22
N ALA A 14 30.30 -39.88 19.57
CA ALA A 14 30.29 -40.99 18.62
C ALA A 14 29.11 -41.92 18.87
N GLY A 15 28.02 -41.74 18.11
CA GLY A 15 27.16 -42.85 17.75
C GLY A 15 25.65 -42.61 17.83
N CYS A 16 25.02 -42.70 16.65
CA CYS A 16 23.63 -43.12 16.41
C CYS A 16 22.53 -42.03 16.36
N ALA A 17 22.33 -41.47 15.16
CA ALA A 17 21.01 -41.31 14.53
C ALA A 17 21.27 -40.93 13.05
N ILE A 18 21.45 -41.89 12.15
CA ILE A 18 20.42 -42.29 11.17
C ILE A 18 19.58 -41.08 10.74
N GLY A 19 19.90 -40.53 9.57
CA GLY A 19 18.99 -39.65 8.85
C GLY A 19 17.70 -40.39 8.52
N VAL A 20 16.57 -39.81 8.87
CA VAL A 20 15.48 -39.35 8.00
C VAL A 20 14.52 -38.61 8.93
N ASN A 21 14.31 -37.33 8.69
CA ASN A 21 12.94 -36.83 8.57
C ASN A 21 12.95 -35.49 7.85
N ASN A 22 12.74 -35.63 6.54
CA ASN A 22 11.99 -34.74 5.70
C ASN A 22 10.86 -34.08 6.50
N GLN A 23 11.13 -32.91 7.06
CA GLN A 23 10.07 -32.05 7.56
C GLN A 23 9.37 -31.46 6.34
N LYS A 24 8.46 -32.26 5.77
CA LYS A 24 7.38 -31.77 4.93
C LYS A 24 6.42 -31.02 5.86
N VAL A 25 6.88 -29.90 6.42
CA VAL A 25 5.97 -28.85 6.90
C VAL A 25 5.22 -28.47 5.65
N GLY A 26 3.91 -28.73 5.63
CA GLY A 26 3.02 -28.60 4.47
C GLY A 26 3.41 -27.40 3.63
N GLY A 27 4.25 -27.67 2.62
CA GLY A 27 4.96 -26.65 1.91
C GLY A 27 3.99 -26.08 0.91
N VAL A 28 3.36 -24.96 1.26
CA VAL A 28 3.00 -23.99 0.23
C VAL A 28 4.34 -23.64 -0.40
N GLN A 29 4.67 -24.29 -1.52
CA GLN A 29 5.73 -23.86 -2.40
C GLN A 29 5.26 -22.50 -2.91
N VAL A 30 5.69 -21.43 -2.27
CA VAL A 30 5.56 -20.09 -2.83
C VAL A 30 6.61 -20.04 -3.93
N GLU A 31 6.27 -20.65 -5.07
CA GLU A 31 7.05 -20.49 -6.29
C GLU A 31 7.10 -19.00 -6.58
N SER A 32 8.31 -18.44 -6.54
CA SER A 32 8.52 -17.05 -6.92
C SER A 32 8.18 -16.93 -8.39
N ARG A 33 7.01 -16.39 -8.69
CA ARG A 33 6.67 -15.97 -10.05
C ARG A 33 7.77 -15.01 -10.51
N GLU A 34 8.49 -15.40 -11.57
CA GLU A 34 9.41 -14.52 -12.26
C GLU A 34 8.67 -13.23 -12.62
N LEU A 35 9.20 -12.11 -12.14
CA LEU A 35 8.62 -10.81 -12.38
C LEU A 35 8.99 -10.39 -13.80
N ASN A 36 8.03 -9.87 -14.55
CA ASN A 36 8.38 -9.19 -15.80
C ASN A 36 9.16 -7.89 -15.52
N ASP A 37 9.80 -7.32 -16.54
CA ASP A 37 10.64 -6.13 -16.41
C ASP A 37 9.91 -4.95 -15.74
N LEU A 38 8.61 -4.78 -16.01
CA LEU A 38 7.80 -3.72 -15.41
C LEU A 38 7.50 -4.01 -13.93
N GLU A 39 7.21 -5.26 -13.57
CA GLU A 39 7.05 -5.71 -12.19
C GLU A 39 8.37 -5.59 -11.40
N GLN A 40 9.52 -5.86 -12.03
CA GLN A 40 10.84 -5.67 -11.43
C GLN A 40 11.14 -4.19 -11.20
N LEU A 41 10.88 -3.33 -12.20
CA LEU A 41 11.03 -1.89 -12.06
C LEU A 41 10.13 -1.35 -10.93
N GLY A 42 8.86 -1.77 -10.90
CA GLY A 42 7.93 -1.38 -9.85
C GLY A 42 8.41 -1.81 -8.46
N ARG A 43 8.99 -3.01 -8.34
CA ARG A 43 9.63 -3.47 -7.10
C ARG A 43 10.80 -2.56 -6.71
N MET A 44 11.71 -2.26 -7.64
CA MET A 44 12.86 -1.40 -7.35
C MET A 44 12.41 -0.03 -6.84
N LEU A 45 11.45 0.60 -7.52
CA LEU A 45 10.90 1.90 -7.12
C LEU A 45 10.20 1.85 -5.75
N PHE A 46 9.54 0.75 -5.41
CA PHE A 46 8.84 0.62 -4.14
C PHE A 46 9.78 0.71 -2.93
N PHE A 47 11.00 0.17 -3.07
CA PHE A 47 12.01 0.15 -2.01
C PHE A 47 13.07 1.26 -2.18
N ASP A 48 12.92 2.16 -3.15
CA ASP A 48 13.88 3.23 -3.41
C ASP A 48 13.66 4.41 -2.44
N THR A 49 14.66 4.67 -1.59
CA THR A 49 14.65 5.78 -0.63
C THR A 49 15.02 7.13 -1.24
N ALA A 50 15.53 7.16 -2.48
CA ALA A 50 15.87 8.39 -3.19
C ALA A 50 14.65 9.11 -3.77
N LEU A 51 13.45 8.50 -3.72
CA LEU A 51 12.22 9.08 -4.24
C LEU A 51 11.55 10.09 -3.28
N SER A 52 12.10 10.30 -2.09
CA SER A 52 11.60 11.30 -1.14
C SER A 52 12.45 12.56 -1.10
N ASP A 53 11.86 13.65 -0.64
CA ASP A 53 12.57 14.89 -0.30
C ASP A 53 12.26 15.30 1.16
N PRO A 54 13.26 15.33 2.06
CA PRO A 54 14.63 14.85 1.86
C PRO A 54 14.67 13.33 1.59
N GLU A 55 15.77 12.85 0.99
CA GLU A 55 15.99 11.42 0.75
C GLU A 55 15.98 10.62 2.07
N GLY A 56 15.49 9.38 2.01
CA GLY A 56 15.49 8.46 3.15
C GLY A 56 14.15 7.79 3.46
N GLN A 57 13.08 8.08 2.70
CA GLN A 57 11.79 7.43 2.85
C GLN A 57 11.34 6.82 1.52
N SER A 58 11.09 5.51 1.54
CA SER A 58 10.55 4.71 0.44
C SER A 58 9.06 4.40 0.65
N CYS A 59 8.44 3.67 -0.28
CA CYS A 59 7.05 3.25 -0.11
C CYS A 59 6.90 2.21 1.02
N ASP A 60 7.88 1.32 1.20
CA ASP A 60 7.85 0.28 2.25
C ASP A 60 7.90 0.85 3.67
N THR A 61 8.43 2.06 3.85
CA THR A 61 8.44 2.73 5.17
C THR A 61 7.03 2.81 5.80
N CYS A 62 5.99 2.97 4.97
CA CYS A 62 4.59 3.01 5.40
C CYS A 62 3.77 1.80 4.95
N HIS A 63 4.28 0.99 4.02
CA HIS A 63 3.63 -0.16 3.41
C HIS A 63 4.54 -1.39 3.42
N ASP A 64 4.97 -1.80 4.60
CA ASP A 64 5.98 -2.83 4.81
C ASP A 64 5.41 -4.23 4.53
N PRO A 65 6.04 -5.04 3.65
CA PRO A 65 5.56 -6.36 3.28
C PRO A 65 5.45 -7.34 4.46
N ASP A 66 6.31 -7.22 5.49
CA ASP A 66 6.38 -8.15 6.62
C ASP A 66 5.17 -8.05 7.56
N VAL A 67 4.45 -6.92 7.49
CA VAL A 67 3.25 -6.66 8.29
C VAL A 67 1.99 -6.57 7.43
N GLY A 68 2.01 -7.16 6.24
CA GLY A 68 0.87 -7.15 5.33
C GLY A 68 0.71 -5.82 4.59
N TRP A 69 1.82 -5.21 4.20
CA TRP A 69 1.89 -4.00 3.37
C TRP A 69 1.24 -2.76 4.02
N THR A 70 1.36 -2.64 5.34
CA THR A 70 0.91 -1.49 6.14
C THR A 70 2.06 -0.99 7.02
N GLY A 71 1.81 -0.04 7.91
CA GLY A 71 2.85 0.54 8.75
C GLY A 71 3.42 -0.47 9.77
N PRO A 72 4.75 -0.72 9.78
CA PRO A 72 5.38 -1.73 10.66
C PRO A 72 5.62 -1.25 12.11
N ARG A 73 5.63 0.05 12.35
CA ARG A 73 5.95 0.68 13.63
C ARG A 73 4.80 0.58 14.64
N SER A 74 4.96 -0.30 15.62
CA SER A 74 3.96 -0.56 16.66
C SER A 74 3.71 0.62 17.59
N ASP A 75 4.73 1.44 17.87
CA ASP A 75 4.63 2.67 18.65
C ASP A 75 3.71 3.70 17.98
N ILE A 76 3.84 3.89 16.66
CA ILE A 76 2.95 4.76 15.87
C ILE A 76 1.54 4.16 15.81
N ASN A 77 1.44 2.85 15.59
CA ASN A 77 0.16 2.15 15.45
C ASN A 77 -0.67 2.14 16.74
N GLN A 78 -0.03 2.08 17.92
CA GLN A 78 -0.71 2.17 19.22
C GLN A 78 -1.24 3.57 19.51
N GLY A 79 -0.64 4.60 18.91
CA GLY A 79 -1.11 5.98 18.97
C GLY A 79 -2.11 6.31 17.87
N GLY A 80 -1.81 7.35 17.09
CA GLY A 80 -2.69 7.83 16.03
C GLY A 80 -2.67 6.99 14.74
N SER A 81 -1.76 6.01 14.61
CA SER A 81 -1.55 5.22 13.39
C SER A 81 -1.23 6.03 12.13
N VAL A 82 -0.91 7.32 12.25
CA VAL A 82 -0.52 8.20 11.14
C VAL A 82 0.99 8.26 11.10
N TYR A 83 1.56 7.92 9.95
CA TYR A 83 3.01 7.90 9.76
C TYR A 83 3.51 9.30 9.35
N PRO A 84 4.71 9.70 9.81
CA PRO A 84 5.37 10.89 9.32
C PRO A 84 5.75 10.70 7.85
N GLY A 85 5.71 11.80 7.09
CA GLY A 85 6.35 11.85 5.78
C GLY A 85 7.88 11.93 5.91
N ALA A 86 8.57 12.16 4.78
CA ALA A 86 10.02 12.29 4.71
C ALA A 86 10.59 13.34 5.68
N VAL A 87 9.88 14.46 5.86
CA VAL A 87 10.13 15.40 6.95
C VAL A 87 9.39 14.91 8.21
N HIS A 88 10.14 14.47 9.22
CA HIS A 88 9.60 13.82 10.43
C HIS A 88 8.56 14.65 11.23
N SER A 89 8.52 15.97 11.04
CA SER A 89 7.54 16.86 11.68
C SER A 89 6.23 17.00 10.91
N ARG A 90 6.13 16.46 9.69
CA ARG A 90 4.96 16.54 8.82
C ARG A 90 4.24 15.20 8.79
N PHE A 91 2.95 15.23 9.09
CA PHE A 91 2.10 14.04 9.16
C PHE A 91 0.91 14.17 8.21
N GLY A 92 0.42 13.02 7.74
CA GLY A 92 -0.88 12.94 7.08
C GLY A 92 -2.04 13.08 8.07
N ASN A 93 -3.25 12.76 7.61
CA ASN A 93 -4.45 12.73 8.46
C ASN A 93 -5.12 11.34 8.51
N ARG A 94 -4.48 10.32 7.93
CA ARG A 94 -5.02 8.96 7.81
C ARG A 94 -3.93 7.92 7.97
N LYS A 95 -4.32 6.76 8.50
CA LYS A 95 -3.48 5.56 8.55
C LYS A 95 -3.20 5.06 7.12
N PRO A 96 -1.96 4.68 6.77
CA PRO A 96 -1.67 3.98 5.53
C PRO A 96 -2.47 2.66 5.41
N PRO A 97 -3.33 2.49 4.40
CA PRO A 97 -4.04 1.23 4.20
C PRO A 97 -3.08 0.11 3.76
N SER A 98 -3.48 -1.15 3.85
CA SER A 98 -2.67 -2.24 3.28
C SER A 98 -2.59 -2.14 1.75
N ALA A 99 -1.40 -2.27 1.17
CA ALA A 99 -1.20 -2.36 -0.28
C ALA A 99 -1.35 -3.79 -0.85
N ALA A 100 -1.46 -4.82 0.00
CA ALA A 100 -1.43 -6.24 -0.42
C ALA A 100 -2.54 -6.60 -1.43
N TYR A 101 -3.73 -6.00 -1.26
CA TYR A 101 -4.89 -6.18 -2.14
C TYR A 101 -5.29 -4.88 -2.83
N ALA A 102 -4.31 -4.01 -3.03
CA ALA A 102 -4.41 -2.89 -3.94
C ALA A 102 -4.32 -3.41 -5.39
N THR A 103 -5.30 -4.21 -5.80
CA THR A 103 -5.52 -4.55 -7.21
C THR A 103 -6.27 -3.41 -7.91
N PRO A 104 -6.10 -3.20 -9.23
CA PRO A 104 -6.88 -2.24 -10.00
C PRO A 104 -8.36 -2.29 -9.60
N LYS A 105 -8.83 -1.21 -8.97
CA LYS A 105 -10.24 -1.08 -8.61
C LYS A 105 -11.03 -0.80 -9.89
N PRO A 106 -12.32 -1.19 -9.99
CA PRO A 106 -13.18 -0.67 -11.06
C PRO A 106 -13.11 0.85 -11.09
N CYS A 107 -13.29 1.51 -12.24
CA CYS A 107 -13.38 2.97 -12.25
C CYS A 107 -14.58 3.46 -11.43
N ALA A 108 -14.42 4.68 -10.91
CA ALA A 108 -15.49 5.50 -10.34
C ALA A 108 -16.75 5.49 -11.21
N VAL A 109 -17.80 4.80 -10.81
CA VAL A 109 -19.09 4.87 -11.52
C VAL A 109 -20.22 5.17 -10.56
N LEU A 110 -21.07 6.13 -10.93
CA LEU A 110 -22.34 6.37 -10.26
C LEU A 110 -23.31 5.26 -10.67
N ARG A 111 -23.62 4.35 -9.74
CA ARG A 111 -24.62 3.31 -9.99
C ARG A 111 -25.98 3.74 -9.44
N HIS A 112 -26.96 3.93 -10.34
CA HIS A 112 -28.35 4.15 -9.95
C HIS A 112 -29.06 2.80 -9.72
N GLY A 113 -29.25 2.41 -8.46
CA GLY A 113 -29.97 1.18 -8.11
C GLY A 113 -31.45 1.44 -7.78
N ARG A 114 -32.38 0.78 -8.49
CA ARG A 114 -33.78 0.67 -8.02
C ARG A 114 -33.95 -0.59 -7.16
N ARG A 115 -34.14 -0.36 -5.85
CA ARG A 115 -34.66 -1.25 -4.78
C ARG A 115 -33.70 -2.27 -4.14
N ALA A 116 -33.40 -2.02 -2.85
CA ALA A 116 -33.73 -2.95 -1.75
C ALA A 116 -34.08 -2.10 -0.51
N PHE A 117 -35.12 -2.51 0.22
CA PHE A 117 -35.77 -1.75 1.28
C PHE A 117 -34.83 -1.46 2.46
N HIS A 118 -34.41 -0.20 2.63
CA HIS A 118 -34.45 0.59 3.88
C HIS A 118 -33.86 1.99 3.62
N TRP A 119 -34.65 3.03 3.92
CA TRP A 119 -34.34 4.48 3.98
C TRP A 119 -33.24 5.08 3.05
N ARG A 120 -33.69 5.96 2.12
CA ARG A 120 -32.94 6.89 1.23
C ARG A 120 -32.37 6.31 -0.07
N HIS A 121 -32.51 7.10 -1.14
CA HIS A 121 -31.84 6.88 -2.43
C HIS A 121 -30.33 6.78 -2.20
N PHE A 122 -29.73 5.61 -2.38
CA PHE A 122 -28.28 5.44 -2.34
C PHE A 122 -27.69 5.70 -3.73
N LEU A 123 -27.16 6.90 -3.93
CA LEU A 123 -26.09 7.10 -4.89
C LEU A 123 -24.81 6.56 -4.22
N GLY A 124 -24.43 5.34 -4.57
CA GLY A 124 -23.18 4.73 -4.11
C GLY A 124 -22.10 4.91 -5.16
N TRP A 125 -20.95 5.48 -4.76
CA TRP A 125 -19.73 5.42 -5.56
C TRP A 125 -18.98 4.14 -5.23
N THR A 126 -18.58 3.39 -6.25
CA THR A 126 -17.74 2.19 -6.12
C THR A 126 -16.50 2.32 -6.98
N GLY A 127 -15.36 1.81 -6.51
CA GLY A 127 -14.17 1.64 -7.34
C GLY A 127 -13.18 2.82 -7.31
N HIS A 128 -12.56 3.08 -6.15
CA HIS A 128 -11.56 4.15 -6.04
C HIS A 128 -10.37 3.75 -5.18
N TRP A 129 -9.26 4.45 -5.40
CA TRP A 129 -8.11 4.50 -4.51
C TRP A 129 -8.29 5.60 -3.46
N MET A 130 -7.57 5.50 -2.34
CA MET A 130 -7.70 6.35 -1.14
C MET A 130 -9.05 6.17 -0.41
N ALA A 131 -9.07 6.49 0.89
CA ALA A 131 -10.25 6.29 1.74
C ALA A 131 -11.46 7.17 1.35
N ASP A 132 -11.21 8.33 0.73
CA ASP A 132 -12.25 9.24 0.22
C ASP A 132 -12.53 9.06 -1.27
N GLY A 133 -11.83 8.13 -1.93
CA GLY A 133 -12.03 7.81 -3.32
C GLY A 133 -11.61 8.88 -4.32
N ARG A 134 -10.78 9.85 -3.92
CA ARG A 134 -10.37 10.98 -4.78
C ARG A 134 -9.47 10.58 -5.95
N THR A 135 -8.94 9.36 -5.95
CA THR A 135 -8.06 8.83 -6.99
C THR A 135 -8.76 7.72 -7.75
N GLY A 136 -9.05 7.96 -9.04
CA GLY A 136 -9.62 6.96 -9.93
C GLY A 136 -8.61 5.88 -10.31
N SER A 137 -9.08 4.73 -10.80
CA SER A 137 -8.25 3.60 -11.22
C SER A 137 -7.75 3.68 -12.67
N GLY A 138 -7.92 4.82 -13.34
CA GLY A 138 -7.73 4.96 -14.78
C GLY A 138 -6.29 5.23 -15.19
N THR A 139 -5.75 4.32 -16.00
CA THR A 139 -4.89 4.65 -17.14
C THR A 139 -5.55 5.77 -17.95
N GLY A 140 -4.98 6.98 -17.96
CA GLY A 140 -5.00 7.90 -19.11
C GLY A 140 -6.33 8.30 -19.74
N THR A 141 -7.47 8.22 -19.07
CA THR A 141 -8.60 9.09 -19.43
C THR A 141 -8.67 10.14 -18.34
N GLU A 142 -8.17 11.33 -18.69
CA GLU A 142 -8.76 12.56 -18.21
C GLU A 142 -10.25 12.33 -18.03
N THR A 143 -10.80 12.82 -16.92
CA THR A 143 -12.24 13.00 -16.82
C THR A 143 -12.74 13.37 -18.21
N VAL A 144 -13.63 12.58 -18.81
CA VAL A 144 -14.48 13.14 -19.83
C VAL A 144 -15.20 14.23 -19.06
N SER A 145 -14.60 15.43 -19.09
CA SER A 145 -15.27 16.65 -18.78
C SER A 145 -16.39 16.62 -19.78
N GLU A 146 -17.57 16.23 -19.30
CA GLU A 146 -18.81 16.54 -19.94
C GLU A 146 -18.63 17.97 -20.47
N PRO A 147 -18.77 18.21 -21.79
CA PRO A 147 -18.60 19.55 -22.32
C PRO A 147 -19.45 20.43 -21.44
N ARG A 148 -18.84 21.42 -20.76
CA ARG A 148 -19.51 22.31 -19.83
C ARG A 148 -20.67 22.97 -20.58
N GLY A 149 -21.81 22.29 -20.60
CA GLY A 149 -23.09 22.82 -20.97
C GLY A 149 -23.28 23.98 -20.02
N ALA A 150 -23.43 25.16 -20.59
CA ALA A 150 -23.48 26.43 -19.90
C ALA A 150 -24.19 26.29 -18.55
N GLN A 151 -23.42 26.37 -17.47
CA GLN A 151 -24.03 26.53 -16.15
C GLN A 151 -24.84 27.82 -16.21
N PRO A 152 -26.15 27.82 -15.86
CA PRO A 152 -26.89 29.06 -15.80
C PRO A 152 -26.22 29.96 -14.75
N SER A 153 -25.69 31.09 -15.21
CA SER A 153 -25.02 32.08 -14.38
C SER A 153 -25.96 32.54 -13.28
N ARG A 154 -25.56 32.35 -12.03
CA ARG A 154 -26.24 32.97 -10.88
C ARG A 154 -26.10 34.49 -11.04
N PRO A 155 -27.17 35.28 -10.92
CA PRO A 155 -27.06 36.72 -10.97
C PRO A 155 -26.38 37.21 -9.69
N GLY A 156 -25.20 37.83 -9.80
CA GLY A 156 -24.63 38.63 -8.71
C GLY A 156 -23.16 38.41 -8.35
N ASP A 157 -22.46 37.46 -8.96
CA ASP A 157 -21.04 37.22 -8.67
C ASP A 157 -20.17 37.74 -9.82
N GLY A 158 -19.69 38.98 -9.65
CA GLY A 158 -18.71 39.59 -10.53
C GLY A 158 -17.30 39.53 -9.94
N ARG A 159 -16.55 38.44 -10.17
CA ARG A 159 -15.10 38.57 -10.35
C ARG A 159 -14.50 37.41 -11.15
N GLN A 160 -13.79 37.79 -12.21
CA GLN A 160 -13.32 36.95 -13.30
C GLN A 160 -12.15 36.03 -12.92
N GLN A 161 -12.18 34.83 -13.48
CA GLN A 161 -11.12 33.82 -13.41
C GLN A 161 -9.94 34.22 -14.30
N GLY A 162 -8.73 34.17 -13.73
CA GLY A 162 -7.48 34.33 -14.45
C GLY A 162 -7.28 33.20 -15.44
N VAL A 163 -7.00 33.59 -16.68
CA VAL A 163 -6.76 32.74 -17.84
C VAL A 163 -5.29 32.30 -17.82
N TYR A 164 -5.02 30.99 -17.77
CA TYR A 164 -3.76 30.46 -18.27
C TYR A 164 -4.02 29.79 -19.62
N ARG A 165 -3.54 30.48 -20.67
CA ARG A 165 -3.49 30.07 -22.07
C ARG A 165 -2.02 29.78 -22.39
N GLY A 166 -1.72 28.62 -22.97
CA GLY A 166 -0.44 28.25 -23.58
C GLY A 166 -0.55 26.78 -23.99
N LEU A 167 -0.56 26.38 -25.28
CA LEU A 167 0.55 26.39 -26.26
C LEU A 167 1.74 25.62 -25.64
N GLN A 168 2.17 24.45 -26.09
CA GLN A 168 2.25 23.82 -27.42
C GLN A 168 2.00 22.31 -27.30
#